data_AF-S8C8N8-F1
#
_entry.id   AF-S8C8N8-F1
#
_cell.length_a   1.000
_cell.length_b   1.000
_cell.length_c   1.000
_cell.angle_alpha   90.00
_cell.angle_beta   90.00
_cell.angle_gamma   90.00
#
_symmetry.space_group_name_H-M   'P 1'
#
loop_
_entity.id
_entity.type
_entity.pdbx_description
1 polymer ?
#
loop_
_entity_poly.entity_id
_entity_poly.type
_entity_poly.pdbx_seq_one_letter_code
_entity_poly.pdbx_strand_id
1 'polypeptide(L)'
;MGSHEEERLILEDGLTLTEVSLYTGDGSVDINGNPVLKRNTGNWRACPFILGTECCERLAYYGIATNLVSYLTKNLHEGNVSAAANVTTWKGTCYLTPLIGAILADSYWGRYWTIAAFSGLYFIGMCTLTLSTLPFSKPTGGCVVGLGTDSACPSATPLQYALFYSGLYLIALGTGGIKPCVSSFGADQFDDTDPAERVKKGSFFNWFYFSINIGALISSTLIVWIQDNIGWGIGFGIPALFMGFAIVSFLSGTSIYRFQKPGGSPITRICQVLVASFRKMSLGVPDDATLLYETLDESSVIKGSRKLRHTDEYRFLDKASTVADAELKSGDRSNPWRLCTTTQVEELKILLRMFPIWASIIVFSAVCAQMSTMFVEQGIVMDTSIGSSFKIPAASLSSFDIISVILWVPVYDRILVPAARKLTGKERGFTELQRMGIGLFLSVLGISAAAIVEIWRLSLAKELSLTDEPVAVPLSIFWQIPQYFLLGAAEVFTLIGQLEFFYDESPDAMRSLCSALALVTTSLGNYLSTFILTVVTAITTRGGGAGWVADN
;
A
#
# COMPACT_ATOMS: atom_id res chain seq x y z
N MET A 1 16.91 -32.51 -52.06
CA MET A 1 17.29 -32.77 -50.65
C MET A 1 16.90 -31.62 -49.71
N GLY A 2 16.74 -30.37 -50.16
CA GLY A 2 16.40 -29.24 -49.27
C GLY A 2 14.94 -29.13 -48.77
N SER A 3 13.94 -29.71 -49.44
CA SER A 3 12.52 -29.46 -49.10
C SER A 3 12.03 -30.17 -47.84
N HIS A 4 12.57 -31.34 -47.49
CA HIS A 4 12.15 -32.09 -46.30
C HIS A 4 12.80 -31.58 -45.02
N GLU A 5 13.94 -30.91 -45.11
CA GLU A 5 14.64 -30.30 -43.97
C GLU A 5 13.99 -28.96 -43.60
N GLU A 6 13.60 -28.14 -44.59
CA GLU A 6 12.79 -26.94 -44.37
C GLU A 6 11.41 -27.26 -43.78
N GLU A 7 10.70 -28.27 -44.30
CA GLU A 7 9.39 -28.66 -43.75
C GLU A 7 9.49 -29.15 -42.30
N ARG A 8 10.57 -29.87 -41.96
CA ARG A 8 10.79 -30.39 -40.61
C ARG A 8 11.19 -29.26 -39.64
N LEU A 9 12.01 -28.30 -40.09
CA LEU A 9 12.33 -27.09 -39.32
C LEU A 9 11.09 -26.22 -39.09
N ILE A 10 10.22 -26.04 -40.09
CA ILE A 10 8.96 -25.28 -39.95
C ILE A 10 7.98 -26.01 -39.01
N LEU A 11 7.95 -27.34 -39.02
CA LEU A 11 7.14 -28.13 -38.08
C LEU A 11 7.71 -28.08 -36.66
N GLU A 12 9.03 -28.13 -36.48
CA GLU A 12 9.68 -27.98 -35.18
C GLU A 12 9.55 -26.54 -34.63
N ASP A 13 9.70 -25.50 -35.46
CA ASP A 13 9.41 -24.11 -35.10
C ASP A 13 7.91 -23.91 -34.80
N GLY A 14 7.03 -24.55 -35.57
CA GLY A 14 5.58 -24.53 -35.34
C GLY A 14 5.18 -25.20 -34.03
N LEU A 15 5.77 -26.35 -33.70
CA LEU A 15 5.56 -27.10 -32.45
C LEU A 15 6.14 -26.36 -31.23
N THR A 16 7.34 -25.80 -31.35
CA THR A 16 7.95 -24.97 -30.29
C THR A 16 7.17 -23.68 -30.07
N LEU A 17 6.67 -23.02 -31.13
CA LEU A 17 5.77 -21.86 -30.99
C LEU A 17 4.42 -22.24 -30.34
N THR A 18 3.87 -23.42 -30.63
CA THR A 18 2.64 -23.88 -29.97
C THR A 18 2.88 -24.26 -28.50
N GLU A 19 4.00 -24.91 -28.16
CA GLU A 19 4.40 -25.20 -26.79
C GLU A 19 4.71 -23.92 -25.99
N VAL A 20 5.41 -22.95 -26.57
CA VAL A 20 5.66 -21.63 -25.96
C VAL A 20 4.35 -20.86 -25.71
N SER A 21 3.30 -21.11 -26.51
CA SER A 21 1.97 -20.50 -26.26
C SER A 21 1.20 -21.14 -25.09
N LEU A 22 1.50 -22.41 -24.74
CA LEU A 22 0.81 -23.18 -23.71
C LEU A 22 1.28 -22.83 -22.29
N TYR A 23 2.56 -22.49 -22.15
CA TYR A 23 3.18 -22.08 -20.89
C TYR A 23 3.23 -20.56 -20.74
N THR A 24 3.31 -20.08 -19.51
CA THR A 24 3.46 -18.65 -19.23
C THR A 24 4.81 -18.12 -19.71
N GLY A 25 4.82 -16.98 -20.41
CA GLY A 25 6.04 -16.38 -20.96
C GLY A 25 6.84 -15.51 -19.97
N ASP A 26 6.29 -15.27 -18.78
CA ASP A 26 6.83 -14.39 -17.74
C ASP A 26 7.75 -15.10 -16.73
N GLY A 27 8.08 -16.37 -16.97
CA GLY A 27 8.93 -17.16 -16.06
C GLY A 27 8.22 -17.70 -14.81
N SER A 28 6.88 -17.60 -14.74
CA SER A 28 6.09 -18.17 -13.65
C SER A 28 6.30 -19.68 -13.52
N VAL A 29 6.28 -20.16 -12.28
CA VAL A 29 6.40 -21.58 -11.94
C VAL A 29 5.30 -22.03 -10.99
N ASP A 30 5.14 -23.35 -10.84
CA ASP A 30 4.29 -23.98 -9.83
C ASP A 30 5.01 -24.03 -8.47
N ILE A 31 4.35 -24.57 -7.43
CA ILE A 31 4.96 -24.72 -6.10
C ILE A 31 6.19 -25.63 -6.10
N ASN A 32 6.33 -26.52 -7.10
CA ASN A 32 7.46 -27.43 -7.24
C ASN A 32 8.60 -26.82 -8.08
N GLY A 33 8.41 -25.62 -8.63
CA GLY A 33 9.39 -24.92 -9.46
C GLY A 33 9.34 -25.26 -10.96
N ASN A 34 8.32 -26.00 -11.42
CA ASN A 34 8.12 -26.35 -12.83
C ASN A 34 7.39 -25.23 -13.59
N PRO A 35 7.62 -25.06 -14.90
CA PRO A 35 6.86 -24.11 -15.73
C PRO A 35 5.35 -24.40 -15.69
N VAL A 36 4.53 -23.35 -15.65
CA VAL A 36 3.06 -23.48 -15.51
C VAL A 36 2.31 -23.30 -16.82
N LEU A 37 1.28 -24.13 -17.01
CA LEU A 37 0.34 -24.01 -18.12
C LEU A 37 -0.64 -22.85 -17.89
N LYS A 38 -0.80 -21.98 -18.90
CA LYS A 38 -1.69 -20.81 -18.86
C LYS A 38 -3.14 -21.18 -18.52
N ARG A 39 -3.64 -22.27 -19.11
CA ARG A 39 -5.05 -22.69 -19.00
C ARG A 39 -5.47 -23.14 -17.59
N ASN A 40 -4.53 -23.72 -16.83
CA ASN A 40 -4.85 -24.43 -15.59
C ASN A 40 -4.51 -23.66 -14.31
N THR A 41 -3.68 -22.62 -14.41
CA THR A 41 -3.13 -21.88 -13.27
C THR A 41 -3.42 -20.38 -13.39
N GLY A 42 -3.41 -19.67 -12.25
CA GLY A 42 -3.55 -18.23 -12.16
C GLY A 42 -4.89 -17.69 -12.64
N ASN A 43 -4.83 -16.49 -13.22
CA ASN A 43 -5.95 -15.71 -13.74
C ASN A 43 -7.05 -15.52 -12.66
N TRP A 44 -8.27 -15.18 -13.09
CA TRP A 44 -9.44 -15.02 -12.21
C TRP A 44 -9.87 -16.27 -11.44
N ARG A 45 -9.22 -17.43 -11.65
CA ARG A 45 -9.45 -18.64 -10.84
C ARG A 45 -8.72 -18.57 -9.50
N ALA A 46 -7.53 -17.96 -9.49
CA ALA A 46 -6.74 -17.72 -8.28
C ALA A 46 -7.25 -16.50 -7.49
N CYS A 47 -7.75 -15.47 -8.19
CA CYS A 47 -8.12 -14.19 -7.57
C CYS A 47 -9.11 -14.29 -6.40
N PRO A 48 -10.17 -15.13 -6.40
CA PRO A 48 -11.12 -15.19 -5.30
C PRO A 48 -10.47 -15.53 -3.95
N PHE A 49 -9.46 -16.41 -3.95
CA PHE A 49 -8.73 -16.76 -2.73
C PHE A 49 -7.92 -15.56 -2.22
N ILE A 50 -7.19 -14.88 -3.12
CA ILE A 50 -6.34 -13.73 -2.80
C ILE A 50 -7.19 -12.52 -2.35
N LEU A 51 -8.25 -12.20 -3.09
CA LEU A 51 -9.18 -11.10 -2.77
C LEU A 51 -9.95 -11.36 -1.47
N GLY A 52 -10.35 -12.62 -1.22
CA GLY A 52 -10.97 -13.02 0.04
C GLY A 52 -10.02 -12.87 1.23
N THR A 53 -8.77 -13.31 1.07
CA THR A 53 -7.71 -13.10 2.07
C THR A 53 -7.47 -11.62 2.33
N GLU A 54 -7.38 -10.79 1.28
CA GLU A 54 -7.23 -9.33 1.43
C GLU A 54 -8.41 -8.72 2.18
N CYS A 55 -9.65 -9.05 1.80
CA CYS A 55 -10.85 -8.54 2.48
C CYS A 55 -10.85 -8.88 3.98
N CYS A 56 -10.49 -10.12 4.33
CA CYS A 56 -10.46 -10.59 5.71
C CYS A 56 -9.33 -9.95 6.52
N GLU A 57 -8.14 -9.82 5.94
CA GLU A 57 -7.00 -9.17 6.59
C GLU A 57 -7.27 -7.67 6.78
N ARG A 58 -7.90 -6.99 5.82
CA ARG A 58 -8.30 -5.57 5.94
C ARG A 58 -9.34 -5.36 7.01
N LEU A 59 -10.34 -6.23 7.09
CA LEU A 59 -11.28 -6.25 8.20
C LEU A 59 -10.54 -6.40 9.54
N ALA A 60 -9.55 -7.29 9.62
CA ALA A 60 -8.79 -7.49 10.84
C ALA A 60 -7.94 -6.26 11.23
N TYR A 61 -7.28 -5.64 10.25
CA TYR A 61 -6.47 -4.44 10.45
C TYR A 61 -7.30 -3.25 10.94
N TYR A 62 -8.35 -2.90 10.19
CA TYR A 62 -9.23 -1.79 10.56
C TYR A 62 -10.00 -2.09 11.83
N GLY A 63 -10.23 -3.38 12.15
CA GLY A 63 -10.98 -3.81 13.33
C GLY A 63 -10.27 -3.36 14.59
N ILE A 64 -8.95 -3.33 14.56
CA ILE A 64 -8.13 -2.79 15.63
C ILE A 64 -7.95 -1.29 15.44
N ALA A 65 -7.47 -0.88 14.27
CA ALA A 65 -6.95 0.46 14.03
C ALA A 65 -7.98 1.58 14.26
N THR A 66 -9.27 1.30 14.01
CA THR A 66 -10.34 2.30 14.05
C THR A 66 -10.69 2.71 15.48
N ASN A 67 -10.79 1.76 16.42
CA ASN A 67 -11.22 2.03 17.79
C ASN A 67 -10.11 1.87 18.84
N LEU A 68 -8.85 1.76 18.41
CA LEU A 68 -7.71 1.49 19.29
C LEU A 68 -7.53 2.56 20.37
N VAL A 69 -7.74 3.85 20.03
CA VAL A 69 -7.64 4.95 21.00
C VAL A 69 -8.64 4.75 22.15
N SER A 70 -9.88 4.36 21.83
CA SER A 70 -10.89 4.09 22.85
C SER A 70 -10.52 2.91 23.74
N TYR A 71 -9.82 1.90 23.22
CA TYR A 71 -9.34 0.80 24.06
C TYR A 71 -8.26 1.28 25.03
N LEU A 72 -7.28 2.03 24.55
CA LEU A 72 -6.18 2.54 25.37
C LEU A 72 -6.70 3.45 26.49
N THR A 73 -7.69 4.31 26.20
CA THR A 73 -8.25 5.24 27.18
C THR A 73 -9.22 4.56 28.15
N LYS A 74 -10.17 3.75 27.66
CA LYS A 74 -11.21 3.14 28.51
C LYS A 74 -10.75 1.89 29.27
N ASN A 75 -9.83 1.10 28.71
CA ASN A 75 -9.46 -0.20 29.28
C ASN A 75 -8.04 -0.22 29.87
N LEU A 76 -7.08 0.48 29.26
CA LEU A 76 -5.72 0.59 29.81
C LEU A 76 -5.52 1.85 30.68
N HIS A 77 -6.50 2.76 30.66
CA HIS A 77 -6.49 4.03 31.38
C HIS A 77 -5.28 4.90 31.02
N GLU A 78 -4.88 4.90 29.74
CA GLU A 78 -3.93 5.87 29.20
C GLU A 78 -4.61 7.25 29.04
N GLY A 79 -3.83 8.33 29.19
CA GLY A 79 -4.32 9.67 28.86
C GLY A 79 -4.56 9.83 27.37
N ASN A 80 -5.57 10.63 26.96
CA ASN A 80 -5.97 10.80 25.56
C ASN A 80 -4.81 11.14 24.61
N VAL A 81 -3.91 12.02 25.04
CA VAL A 81 -2.73 12.42 24.25
C VAL A 81 -1.76 11.25 24.07
N SER A 82 -1.47 10.50 25.14
CA SER A 82 -0.62 9.31 25.09
C SER A 82 -1.23 8.24 24.19
N ALA A 83 -2.52 7.96 24.35
CA ALA A 83 -3.24 6.99 23.54
C ALA A 83 -3.19 7.34 22.05
N ALA A 84 -3.48 8.60 21.69
CA ALA A 84 -3.41 9.07 20.30
C ALA A 84 -1.99 8.95 19.71
N ALA A 85 -0.96 9.30 20.49
CA ALA A 85 0.44 9.18 20.09
C ALA A 85 0.86 7.71 19.86
N ASN A 86 0.46 6.81 20.76
CA ASN A 86 0.76 5.37 20.68
C ASN A 86 0.07 4.74 19.46
N VAL A 87 -1.20 5.06 19.21
CA VAL A 87 -1.92 4.58 18.01
C VAL A 87 -1.28 5.09 16.73
N THR A 88 -0.90 6.37 16.68
CA THR A 88 -0.25 6.96 15.50
C THR A 88 1.11 6.32 15.24
N THR A 89 1.90 6.07 16.30
CA THR A 89 3.19 5.37 16.23
C THR A 89 3.02 3.94 15.70
N TRP A 90 2.02 3.21 16.20
CA TRP A 90 1.70 1.87 15.73
C TRP A 90 1.25 1.86 14.26
N LYS A 91 0.37 2.78 13.85
CA LYS A 91 -0.04 2.94 12.45
C LYS A 91 1.18 3.21 11.57
N GLY A 92 2.03 4.16 11.95
CA GLY A 92 3.27 4.45 11.24
C GLY A 92 4.19 3.23 11.11
N THR A 93 4.31 2.45 12.17
CA THR A 93 5.07 1.18 12.17
C THR A 93 4.48 0.18 11.17
N CYS A 94 3.16 0.02 11.11
CA CYS A 94 2.48 -0.85 10.14
C CYS A 94 2.70 -0.46 8.67
N TYR A 95 3.08 0.79 8.39
CA TYR A 95 3.40 1.29 7.04
C TYR A 95 4.92 1.37 6.79
N LEU A 96 5.76 1.10 7.81
CA LEU A 96 7.21 1.00 7.68
C LEU A 96 7.70 -0.45 7.60
N THR A 97 7.10 -1.36 8.37
CA THR A 97 7.39 -2.80 8.34
C THR A 97 7.18 -3.48 6.97
N PRO A 98 6.39 -2.96 6.00
CA PRO A 98 6.38 -3.44 4.62
C PRO A 98 7.76 -3.59 3.97
N LEU A 99 8.72 -2.72 4.30
CA LEU A 99 10.07 -2.83 3.79
C LEU A 99 10.74 -4.16 4.21
N ILE A 100 10.52 -4.60 5.44
CA ILE A 100 11.06 -5.88 5.96
C ILE A 100 10.45 -7.04 5.19
N GLY A 101 9.13 -7.05 5.04
CA GLY A 101 8.38 -8.07 4.30
C GLY A 101 8.85 -8.20 2.86
N ALA A 102 8.94 -7.06 2.18
CA ALA A 102 9.36 -7.01 0.79
C ALA A 102 10.81 -7.47 0.58
N ILE A 103 11.74 -7.07 1.44
CA ILE A 103 13.13 -7.53 1.38
C ILE A 103 13.17 -9.06 1.53
N LEU A 104 12.45 -9.64 2.49
CA LEU A 104 12.43 -11.10 2.68
C LEU A 104 11.81 -11.84 1.49
N ALA A 105 10.72 -11.31 0.93
CA ALA A 105 10.04 -11.87 -0.23
C ALA A 105 10.92 -11.86 -1.48
N ASP A 106 11.48 -10.72 -1.85
CA ASP A 106 12.25 -10.57 -3.08
C ASP A 106 13.66 -11.21 -2.98
N SER A 107 14.23 -11.27 -1.76
CA SER A 107 15.60 -11.76 -1.56
C SER A 107 15.71 -13.25 -1.27
N TYR A 108 14.76 -13.84 -0.52
CA TYR A 108 14.95 -15.17 0.07
C TYR A 108 13.77 -16.11 -0.11
N TRP A 109 12.60 -15.75 0.43
CA TRP A 109 11.49 -16.72 0.61
C TRP A 109 10.52 -16.77 -0.56
N GLY A 110 10.44 -15.72 -1.37
CA GLY A 110 9.37 -15.53 -2.33
C GLY A 110 8.09 -14.99 -1.69
N ARG A 111 7.25 -14.36 -2.51
CA ARG A 111 6.04 -13.64 -2.06
C ARG A 111 5.07 -14.54 -1.31
N TYR A 112 4.83 -15.75 -1.82
CA TYR A 112 3.90 -16.71 -1.22
C TYR A 112 4.30 -17.11 0.21
N TRP A 113 5.55 -17.53 0.41
CA TRP A 113 6.02 -17.97 1.73
C TRP A 113 6.11 -16.82 2.72
N THR A 114 6.48 -15.61 2.26
CA THR A 114 6.41 -14.41 3.09
C THR A 114 4.98 -14.12 3.54
N ILE A 115 3.99 -14.15 2.64
CA ILE A 115 2.58 -13.96 3.00
C ILE A 115 2.13 -15.02 4.01
N ALA A 116 2.43 -16.30 3.77
CA ALA A 116 2.04 -17.40 4.66
C ALA A 116 2.66 -17.28 6.05
N ALA A 117 3.97 -16.99 6.14
CA ALA A 117 4.66 -16.86 7.42
C ALA A 117 4.17 -15.64 8.22
N PHE A 118 4.07 -14.48 7.56
CA PHE A 118 3.66 -13.24 8.22
C PHE A 118 2.17 -13.19 8.54
N SER A 119 1.32 -13.88 7.77
CA SER A 119 -0.09 -14.08 8.15
C SER A 119 -0.24 -14.95 9.39
N GLY A 120 0.59 -15.99 9.55
CA GLY A 120 0.70 -16.74 10.80
C GLY A 120 1.13 -15.86 11.98
N LEU A 121 2.15 -15.02 11.80
CA LEU A 121 2.61 -14.07 12.81
C LEU A 121 1.51 -13.06 13.20
N TYR A 122 0.80 -12.55 12.20
CA TYR A 122 -0.34 -11.67 12.40
C TYR A 122 -1.41 -12.39 13.24
N PHE A 123 -1.81 -13.60 12.87
CA PHE A 123 -2.81 -14.36 13.61
C PHE A 123 -2.40 -14.61 15.07
N ILE A 124 -1.13 -14.92 15.33
CA ILE A 124 -0.59 -15.01 16.70
C ILE A 124 -0.73 -13.68 17.42
N GLY A 125 -0.36 -12.56 16.78
CA GLY A 125 -0.54 -11.23 17.35
C GLY A 125 -1.99 -10.90 17.69
N MET A 126 -2.94 -11.29 16.84
CA MET A 126 -4.39 -11.14 17.08
C MET A 126 -4.87 -12.00 18.26
N CYS A 127 -4.39 -13.23 18.37
CA CYS A 127 -4.70 -14.11 19.49
C CYS A 127 -4.16 -13.53 20.80
N THR A 128 -2.92 -13.03 20.80
CA THR A 128 -2.31 -12.36 21.95
C THR A 128 -3.07 -11.09 22.34
N LEU A 129 -3.48 -10.29 21.37
CA LEU A 129 -4.29 -9.09 21.60
C LEU A 129 -5.65 -9.45 22.22
N THR A 130 -6.31 -10.47 21.68
CA THR A 130 -7.59 -10.98 22.21
C THR A 130 -7.42 -11.51 23.63
N LEU A 131 -6.35 -12.26 23.89
CA LEU A 131 -6.01 -12.80 25.22
C LEU A 131 -5.82 -11.67 26.24
N SER A 132 -5.23 -10.54 25.83
CA SER A 132 -5.03 -9.38 26.72
C SER A 132 -6.32 -8.75 27.25
N THR A 133 -7.47 -9.03 26.61
CA THR A 133 -8.78 -8.52 27.04
C THR A 133 -9.50 -9.40 28.06
N LEU A 134 -9.03 -10.64 28.27
CA LEU A 134 -9.71 -11.60 29.13
C LEU A 134 -9.71 -11.14 30.60
N PRO A 135 -10.70 -11.57 31.41
CA PRO A 135 -10.86 -11.12 32.80
C PRO A 135 -9.62 -11.32 33.68
N PHE A 136 -8.84 -12.39 33.43
CA PHE A 136 -7.58 -12.65 34.13
C PHE A 136 -6.49 -11.61 33.84
N SER A 137 -6.62 -10.90 32.71
CA SER A 137 -5.72 -9.84 32.25
C SER A 137 -6.29 -8.45 32.52
N LYS A 138 -7.36 -8.28 33.31
CA LYS A 138 -7.86 -6.95 33.73
C LYS A 138 -7.16 -6.46 35.01
N PRO A 139 -6.99 -5.15 35.20
CA PRO A 139 -6.42 -4.61 36.45
C PRO A 139 -7.21 -5.11 37.65
N THR A 140 -6.52 -5.66 38.65
CA THR A 140 -7.12 -6.26 39.86
C THR A 140 -7.67 -5.24 40.88
N GLY A 141 -7.79 -3.96 40.50
CA GLY A 141 -8.45 -2.93 41.29
C GLY A 141 -9.61 -2.34 40.51
N GLY A 142 -10.84 -2.46 41.02
CA GLY A 142 -11.95 -1.67 40.51
C GLY A 142 -11.65 -0.17 40.62
N CYS A 143 -12.24 0.65 39.75
CA CYS A 143 -12.11 2.10 39.88
C CYS A 143 -12.60 2.54 41.26
N VAL A 144 -11.72 3.17 42.04
CA VAL A 144 -12.09 3.69 43.36
C VAL A 144 -12.89 4.97 43.11
N VAL A 145 -14.19 4.93 43.37
CA VAL A 145 -15.03 6.13 43.31
C VAL A 145 -14.65 7.01 44.51
N GLY A 146 -13.83 8.02 44.28
CA GLY A 146 -13.61 9.09 45.25
C GLY A 146 -14.88 9.93 45.41
N LEU A 147 -15.02 10.62 46.54
CA LEU A 147 -16.12 11.54 46.88
C LEU A 147 -16.15 12.84 46.03
N GLY A 148 -15.64 12.80 44.80
CA GLY A 148 -15.62 13.88 43.81
C GLY A 148 -15.62 13.27 42.41
N THR A 149 -16.06 14.03 41.41
CA THR A 149 -16.36 13.61 40.03
C THR A 149 -15.21 13.00 39.21
N ASP A 150 -14.04 12.76 39.79
CA ASP A 150 -12.89 12.14 39.13
C ASP A 150 -12.68 10.70 39.64
N SER A 151 -13.14 9.72 38.86
CA SER A 151 -12.84 8.31 39.08
C SER A 151 -11.38 8.02 38.71
N ALA A 152 -10.49 7.97 39.71
CA ALA A 152 -9.10 7.55 39.52
C ALA A 152 -9.04 6.01 39.43
N CYS A 153 -9.08 5.48 38.20
CA CYS A 153 -8.85 4.06 37.94
C CYS A 153 -7.33 3.79 37.90
N PRO A 154 -6.83 2.69 38.52
CA PRO A 154 -5.43 2.35 38.41
C PRO A 154 -5.09 2.02 36.95
N SER A 155 -3.96 2.55 36.48
CA SER A 155 -3.40 2.21 35.16
C SER A 155 -3.12 0.71 35.07
N ALA A 156 -3.19 0.15 33.85
CA ALA A 156 -2.97 -1.28 33.64
C ALA A 156 -1.61 -1.77 34.17
N THR A 157 -1.57 -3.02 34.61
CA THR A 157 -0.33 -3.60 35.17
C THR A 157 0.76 -3.71 34.08
N PRO A 158 2.05 -3.68 34.43
CA PRO A 158 3.13 -3.81 33.45
C PRO A 158 3.02 -5.06 32.57
N LEU A 159 2.53 -6.17 33.12
CA LEU A 159 2.30 -7.41 32.39
C LEU A 159 1.17 -7.27 31.35
N GLN A 160 0.11 -6.51 31.66
CA GLN A 160 -0.99 -6.26 30.73
C GLN A 160 -0.54 -5.37 29.58
N TYR A 161 0.21 -4.32 29.88
CA TYR A 161 0.83 -3.48 28.86
C TYR A 161 1.78 -4.29 27.97
N ALA A 162 2.63 -5.13 28.54
CA ALA A 162 3.55 -5.98 27.78
C ALA A 162 2.80 -6.96 26.87
N LEU A 163 1.75 -7.62 27.37
CA LEU A 163 0.95 -8.56 26.60
C LEU A 163 0.19 -7.86 25.46
N PHE A 164 -0.43 -6.71 25.74
CA PHE A 164 -1.15 -5.93 24.74
C PHE A 164 -0.22 -5.39 23.65
N TYR A 165 0.86 -4.69 24.03
CA TYR A 165 1.79 -4.09 23.07
C TYR A 165 2.59 -5.14 22.29
N SER A 166 2.92 -6.29 22.90
CA SER A 166 3.53 -7.40 22.14
C SER A 166 2.59 -7.92 21.06
N GLY A 167 1.31 -8.15 21.37
CA GLY A 167 0.30 -8.50 20.35
C GLY A 167 0.18 -7.43 19.27
N LEU A 168 0.13 -6.16 19.67
CA LEU A 168 -0.03 -5.02 18.76
C LEU A 168 1.16 -4.87 17.79
N TYR A 169 2.40 -5.03 18.25
CA TYR A 169 3.59 -4.96 17.39
C TYR A 169 3.85 -6.24 16.59
N LEU A 170 3.40 -7.41 17.06
CA LEU A 170 3.36 -8.63 16.24
C LEU A 170 2.41 -8.46 15.05
N ILE A 171 1.25 -7.81 15.27
CA ILE A 171 0.32 -7.44 14.19
C ILE A 171 0.98 -6.44 13.23
N ALA A 172 1.68 -5.43 13.75
CA ALA A 172 2.39 -4.46 12.91
C ALA A 172 3.45 -5.12 12.01
N LEU A 173 4.17 -6.10 12.54
CA LEU A 173 5.14 -6.87 11.77
C LEU A 173 4.41 -7.79 10.75
N GLY A 174 3.37 -8.50 11.18
CA GLY A 174 2.55 -9.37 10.35
C GLY A 174 1.93 -8.67 9.15
N THR A 175 1.24 -7.54 9.35
CA THR A 175 0.68 -6.75 8.25
C THR A 175 1.76 -6.20 7.32
N GLY A 176 2.94 -5.85 7.85
CA GLY A 176 4.10 -5.45 7.07
C GLY A 176 4.54 -6.53 6.08
N GLY A 177 4.62 -7.79 6.51
CA GLY A 177 4.95 -8.91 5.61
C GLY A 177 3.97 -9.15 4.47
N ILE A 178 2.69 -8.86 4.72
CA ILE A 178 1.60 -9.20 3.80
C ILE A 178 1.37 -8.08 2.78
N LYS A 179 1.22 -6.82 3.24
CA LYS A 179 0.79 -5.68 2.43
C LYS A 179 1.49 -5.52 1.08
N PRO A 180 2.83 -5.47 0.99
CA PRO A 180 3.52 -5.26 -0.30
C PRO A 180 3.55 -6.53 -1.16
N CYS A 181 3.43 -7.69 -0.53
CA CYS A 181 3.58 -9.00 -1.17
C CYS A 181 2.27 -9.49 -1.79
N VAL A 182 1.12 -9.26 -1.13
CA VAL A 182 -0.18 -9.80 -1.55
C VAL A 182 -0.71 -9.15 -2.82
N SER A 183 -0.55 -7.83 -2.98
CA SER A 183 -0.91 -7.11 -4.22
C SER A 183 -0.04 -7.59 -5.38
N SER A 184 1.27 -7.68 -5.15
CA SER A 184 2.24 -8.19 -6.13
C SER A 184 1.94 -9.64 -6.52
N PHE A 185 1.68 -10.50 -5.53
CA PHE A 185 1.37 -11.91 -5.74
C PHE A 185 0.05 -12.11 -6.48
N GLY A 186 -0.97 -11.29 -6.21
CA GLY A 186 -2.22 -11.31 -6.95
C GLY A 186 -2.06 -10.87 -8.40
N ALA A 187 -1.20 -9.88 -8.65
CA ALA A 187 -0.88 -9.45 -10.00
C ALA A 187 -0.02 -10.47 -10.76
N ASP A 188 0.87 -11.22 -10.07
CA ASP A 188 1.65 -12.34 -10.62
C ASP A 188 0.76 -13.48 -11.16
N GLN A 189 -0.55 -13.48 -10.85
CA GLN A 189 -1.47 -14.47 -11.39
C GLN A 189 -1.82 -14.24 -12.87
N PHE A 190 -1.42 -13.10 -13.45
CA PHE A 190 -1.67 -12.76 -14.85
C PHE A 190 -0.34 -12.67 -15.61
N ASP A 191 -0.25 -13.35 -16.75
CA ASP A 191 0.94 -13.37 -17.60
C ASP A 191 1.09 -12.05 -18.35
N ASP A 192 2.16 -11.31 -18.06
CA ASP A 192 2.45 -10.02 -18.67
C ASP A 192 2.74 -10.14 -20.18
N THR A 193 3.13 -11.31 -20.69
CA THR A 193 3.38 -11.54 -22.13
C THR A 193 2.09 -11.77 -22.93
N ASP A 194 0.98 -12.08 -22.27
CA ASP A 194 -0.31 -12.33 -22.89
C ASP A 194 -1.18 -11.07 -22.90
N PRO A 195 -1.50 -10.48 -24.08
CA PRO A 195 -2.33 -9.28 -24.15
C PRO A 195 -3.71 -9.44 -23.50
N ALA A 196 -4.29 -10.65 -23.53
CA ALA A 196 -5.61 -10.90 -22.96
C ALA A 196 -5.58 -10.97 -21.43
N GLU A 197 -4.49 -11.49 -20.84
CA GLU A 197 -4.31 -11.49 -19.38
C GLU A 197 -3.87 -10.12 -18.85
N ARG A 198 -3.04 -9.39 -19.59
CA ARG A 198 -2.58 -8.04 -19.23
C ARG A 198 -3.71 -7.04 -19.02
N VAL A 199 -4.77 -7.10 -19.83
CA VAL A 199 -5.97 -6.25 -19.65
C VAL A 199 -6.76 -6.67 -18.41
N LYS A 200 -6.83 -7.97 -18.11
CA LYS A 200 -7.55 -8.50 -16.94
C LYS A 200 -6.86 -8.12 -15.63
N LYS A 201 -5.53 -8.03 -15.63
CA LYS A 201 -4.72 -7.61 -14.47
C LYS A 201 -5.07 -6.20 -13.96
N GLY A 202 -5.34 -5.25 -14.87
CA GLY A 202 -5.79 -3.91 -14.46
C GLY A 202 -7.10 -3.94 -13.66
N SER A 203 -8.06 -4.77 -14.09
CA SER A 203 -9.31 -4.98 -13.33
C SER A 203 -9.08 -5.71 -12.01
N PHE A 204 -8.08 -6.59 -11.91
CA PHE A 204 -7.69 -7.19 -10.62
C PHE A 204 -7.32 -6.12 -9.59
N PHE A 205 -6.49 -5.12 -9.94
CA PHE A 205 -6.14 -4.06 -8.99
C PHE A 205 -7.35 -3.24 -8.53
N ASN A 206 -8.33 -3.02 -9.42
CA ASN A 206 -9.60 -2.39 -9.07
C ASN A 206 -10.40 -3.23 -8.08
N TRP A 207 -10.59 -4.52 -8.34
CA TRP A 207 -11.27 -5.43 -7.41
C TRP A 207 -10.52 -5.64 -6.10
N PHE A 208 -9.19 -5.65 -6.13
CA PHE A 208 -8.34 -5.70 -4.95
C PHE A 208 -8.62 -4.50 -4.03
N TYR A 209 -8.61 -3.30 -4.60
CA TYR A 209 -8.89 -2.08 -3.86
C TYR A 209 -10.35 -2.00 -3.38
N PHE A 210 -11.30 -2.52 -4.16
CA PHE A 210 -12.69 -2.68 -3.73
C PHE A 210 -12.84 -3.62 -2.52
N SER A 211 -12.16 -4.77 -2.53
CA SER A 211 -12.12 -5.71 -1.40
C SER A 211 -11.55 -5.08 -0.13
N ILE A 212 -10.54 -4.22 -0.25
CA ILE A 212 -10.01 -3.45 0.90
C ILE A 212 -11.11 -2.61 1.55
N ASN A 213 -11.87 -1.88 0.75
CA ASN A 213 -12.89 -0.95 1.23
C ASN A 213 -14.09 -1.66 1.85
N ILE A 214 -14.48 -2.83 1.35
CA ILE A 214 -15.51 -3.66 2.00
C ILE A 214 -15.05 -4.10 3.39
N GLY A 215 -13.83 -4.63 3.51
CA GLY A 215 -13.27 -5.04 4.80
C GLY A 215 -13.19 -3.88 5.79
N ALA A 216 -12.74 -2.71 5.31
CA ALA A 216 -12.68 -1.49 6.10
C ALA A 216 -14.06 -1.02 6.58
N LEU A 217 -15.08 -1.03 5.70
CA LEU A 217 -16.44 -0.59 6.01
C LEU A 217 -17.11 -1.48 7.06
N ILE A 218 -17.04 -2.80 6.89
CA ILE A 218 -17.60 -3.77 7.87
C ILE A 218 -16.91 -3.59 9.21
N SER A 219 -15.60 -3.40 9.18
CA SER A 219 -14.81 -3.16 10.37
C SER A 219 -15.21 -1.87 11.09
N SER A 220 -15.20 -0.74 10.41
CA SER A 220 -15.45 0.58 11.01
C SER A 220 -16.88 0.75 11.53
N THR A 221 -17.81 -0.10 11.08
CA THR A 221 -19.21 -0.09 11.52
C THR A 221 -19.51 -1.22 12.50
N LEU A 222 -19.62 -2.46 12.01
CA LEU A 222 -20.07 -3.61 12.79
C LEU A 222 -19.09 -3.99 13.89
N ILE A 223 -17.78 -4.07 13.58
CA ILE A 223 -16.77 -4.49 14.57
C ILE A 223 -16.62 -3.44 15.68
N VAL A 224 -16.58 -2.15 15.31
CA VAL A 224 -16.57 -1.05 16.30
C VAL A 224 -17.80 -1.09 17.20
N TRP A 225 -18.99 -1.30 16.63
CA TRP A 225 -20.21 -1.42 17.42
C TRP A 225 -20.14 -2.60 18.41
N ILE A 226 -19.62 -3.76 18.00
CA ILE A 226 -19.41 -4.91 18.88
C ILE A 226 -18.42 -4.58 20.01
N GLN A 227 -17.32 -3.90 19.70
CA GLN A 227 -16.30 -3.52 20.68
C GLN A 227 -16.87 -2.63 21.78
N ASP A 228 -17.66 -1.63 21.40
CA ASP A 228 -18.21 -0.64 22.33
C ASP A 228 -19.41 -1.16 23.12
N ASN A 229 -20.28 -1.99 22.52
CA ASN A 229 -21.56 -2.38 23.12
C ASN A 229 -21.56 -3.79 23.74
N ILE A 230 -20.81 -4.73 23.17
CA ILE A 230 -20.77 -6.13 23.65
C ILE A 230 -19.49 -6.37 24.44
N GLY A 231 -18.36 -5.89 23.93
CA GLY A 231 -17.08 -5.87 24.64
C GLY A 231 -15.89 -6.26 23.77
N TRP A 232 -14.72 -5.82 24.23
CA TRP A 232 -13.45 -5.91 23.52
C TRP A 232 -12.96 -7.32 23.23
N GLY A 233 -13.27 -8.31 24.07
CA GLY A 233 -12.85 -9.70 23.83
C GLY A 233 -13.47 -10.30 22.56
N ILE A 234 -14.78 -10.12 22.38
CA ILE A 234 -15.46 -10.53 21.14
C ILE A 234 -15.06 -9.59 20.00
N GLY A 235 -14.92 -8.30 20.29
CA GLY A 235 -14.52 -7.27 19.33
C GLY A 235 -13.13 -7.44 18.71
N PHE A 236 -12.16 -8.06 19.40
CA PHE A 236 -10.87 -8.48 18.82
C PHE A 236 -10.88 -9.94 18.36
N GLY A 237 -11.68 -10.80 19.00
CA GLY A 237 -11.82 -12.21 18.62
C GLY A 237 -12.40 -12.43 17.23
N ILE A 238 -13.43 -11.67 16.82
CA ILE A 238 -14.01 -11.78 15.47
C ILE A 238 -12.97 -11.45 14.39
N PRO A 239 -12.28 -10.29 14.42
CA PRO A 239 -11.12 -10.02 13.56
C PRO A 239 -10.08 -11.15 13.54
N ALA A 240 -9.74 -11.74 14.68
CA ALA A 240 -8.78 -12.85 14.76
C ALA A 240 -9.28 -14.09 13.99
N LEU A 241 -10.56 -14.44 14.13
CA LEU A 241 -11.18 -15.55 13.40
C LEU A 241 -11.16 -15.32 11.88
N PHE A 242 -11.50 -14.11 11.43
CA PHE A 242 -11.43 -13.75 10.02
C PHE A 242 -10.00 -13.83 9.48
N MET A 243 -9.00 -13.44 10.27
CA MET A 243 -7.60 -13.62 9.89
C MET A 243 -7.23 -15.11 9.75
N GLY A 244 -7.76 -15.98 10.63
CA GLY A 244 -7.63 -17.43 10.49
C GLY A 244 -8.26 -17.95 9.19
N PHE A 245 -9.46 -17.49 8.83
CA PHE A 245 -10.09 -17.81 7.55
C PHE A 245 -9.30 -17.30 6.35
N ALA A 246 -8.69 -16.11 6.46
CA ALA A 246 -7.82 -15.54 5.44
C ALA A 246 -6.64 -16.47 5.13
N ILE A 247 -6.00 -17.03 6.16
CA ILE A 247 -4.90 -17.99 6.03
C ILE A 247 -5.37 -19.28 5.35
N VAL A 248 -6.48 -19.87 5.83
CA VAL A 248 -7.01 -21.11 5.26
C VAL A 248 -7.39 -20.91 3.79
N SER A 249 -8.04 -19.81 3.46
CA SER A 249 -8.41 -19.46 2.08
C SER A 249 -7.17 -19.29 1.20
N PHE A 250 -6.17 -18.55 1.66
CA PHE A 250 -4.92 -18.34 0.93
C PHE A 250 -4.23 -19.67 0.63
N LEU A 251 -4.05 -20.53 1.65
CA LEU A 251 -3.39 -21.82 1.51
C LEU A 251 -4.22 -22.82 0.66
N SER A 252 -5.54 -22.68 0.62
CA SER A 252 -6.39 -23.55 -0.21
C SER A 252 -6.19 -23.31 -1.72
N GLY A 253 -5.80 -22.10 -2.12
CA GLY A 253 -5.52 -21.75 -3.52
C GLY A 253 -4.14 -22.19 -4.05
N THR A 254 -3.30 -22.78 -3.19
CA THR A 254 -1.87 -23.06 -3.48
C THR A 254 -1.62 -23.81 -4.77
N SER A 255 -2.44 -24.80 -5.11
CA SER A 255 -2.27 -25.61 -6.32
C SER A 255 -2.59 -24.88 -7.62
N ILE A 256 -3.30 -23.75 -7.53
CA ILE A 256 -3.76 -22.95 -8.69
C ILE A 256 -2.84 -21.74 -8.90
N TYR A 257 -2.09 -21.31 -7.89
CA TYR A 257 -1.26 -20.11 -7.98
C TYR A 257 -0.08 -20.25 -8.93
N ARG A 258 0.29 -19.11 -9.52
CA ARG A 258 1.54 -18.89 -10.24
C ARG A 258 2.55 -18.23 -9.29
N PHE A 259 3.79 -18.72 -9.32
CA PHE A 259 4.84 -18.30 -8.39
C PHE A 259 6.01 -17.68 -9.17
N GLN A 260 6.48 -16.54 -8.68
CA GLN A 260 7.68 -15.88 -9.19
C GLN A 260 8.90 -16.25 -8.35
N LYS A 261 10.03 -16.53 -9.02
CA LYS A 261 11.28 -16.93 -8.36
C LYS A 261 11.96 -15.71 -7.73
N PRO A 262 12.46 -15.80 -6.48
CA PRO A 262 13.24 -14.71 -5.88
C PRO A 262 14.54 -14.46 -6.67
N GLY A 263 14.82 -13.19 -6.98
CA GLY A 263 16.02 -12.79 -7.73
C GLY A 263 17.26 -12.56 -6.86
N GLY A 264 17.16 -12.76 -5.54
CA GLY A 264 18.20 -12.40 -4.58
C GLY A 264 18.09 -10.93 -4.13
N SER A 265 18.98 -10.51 -3.22
CA SER A 265 18.88 -9.21 -2.54
C SER A 265 18.93 -8.00 -3.48
N PRO A 266 17.82 -7.26 -3.64
CA PRO A 266 17.79 -6.09 -4.52
C PRO A 266 18.67 -4.94 -4.02
N ILE A 267 18.70 -4.74 -2.69
CA ILE A 267 19.53 -3.70 -2.05
C ILE A 267 21.01 -3.97 -2.33
N THR A 268 21.42 -5.24 -2.25
CA THR A 268 22.81 -5.61 -2.55
C THR A 268 23.16 -5.31 -4.01
N ARG A 269 22.24 -5.57 -4.96
CA ARG A 269 22.45 -5.25 -6.39
C ARG A 269 22.55 -3.74 -6.63
N ILE A 270 21.69 -2.93 -6.00
CA ILE A 270 21.79 -1.46 -6.05
C ILE A 270 23.16 -0.99 -5.54
N CYS A 271 23.58 -1.48 -4.38
CA CYS A 271 24.88 -1.12 -3.79
C CYS A 271 26.05 -1.55 -4.69
N GLN A 272 25.97 -2.73 -5.32
CA GLN A 272 26.97 -3.21 -6.27
C GLN A 272 27.12 -2.26 -7.45
N VAL A 273 26.01 -1.87 -8.09
CA VAL A 273 26.03 -0.93 -9.23
C VAL A 273 26.61 0.42 -8.83
N LEU A 274 26.21 0.97 -7.68
CA LEU A 274 26.75 2.24 -7.19
C LEU A 274 28.27 2.12 -6.95
N VAL A 275 28.70 1.12 -6.20
CA VAL A 275 30.13 0.92 -5.87
C VAL A 275 30.96 0.67 -7.13
N ALA A 276 30.49 -0.17 -8.06
CA ALA A 276 31.18 -0.44 -9.31
C ALA A 276 31.27 0.82 -10.20
N SER A 277 30.20 1.61 -10.29
CA SER A 277 30.17 2.88 -11.02
C SER A 277 31.18 3.88 -10.45
N PHE A 278 31.23 4.03 -9.12
CA PHE A 278 32.18 4.91 -8.45
C PHE A 278 33.64 4.45 -8.63
N ARG A 279 33.91 3.13 -8.53
CA ARG A 279 35.24 2.58 -8.77
C ARG A 279 35.73 2.79 -10.20
N LYS A 280 34.80 2.80 -11.16
CA LYS A 280 35.06 3.00 -12.59
C LYS A 280 34.84 4.45 -13.05
N MET A 281 34.78 5.42 -12.12
CA MET A 281 34.45 6.81 -12.44
C MET A 281 35.40 7.46 -13.45
N SER A 282 36.67 7.03 -13.52
CA SER A 282 37.65 7.52 -14.49
C SER A 282 37.54 6.88 -15.89
N LEU A 283 36.76 5.80 -16.05
CA LEU A 283 36.56 5.14 -17.35
C LEU A 283 35.50 5.86 -18.18
N GLY A 284 35.74 5.91 -19.49
CA GLY A 284 34.73 6.31 -20.48
C GLY A 284 33.74 5.17 -20.70
N VAL A 285 32.46 5.52 -20.83
CA VAL A 285 31.42 4.56 -21.21
C VAL A 285 31.48 4.38 -22.72
N PRO A 286 31.49 3.15 -23.27
CA PRO A 286 31.41 2.92 -24.71
C PRO A 286 30.18 3.59 -25.34
N ASP A 287 30.27 4.04 -26.58
CA ASP A 287 29.11 4.56 -27.33
C ASP A 287 28.21 3.43 -27.86
N ASP A 288 28.79 2.25 -28.12
CA ASP A 288 28.05 1.06 -28.52
C ASP A 288 27.61 0.26 -27.28
N ALA A 289 26.30 0.21 -27.05
CA ALA A 289 25.69 -0.52 -25.93
C ALA A 289 25.97 -2.03 -25.96
N THR A 290 26.30 -2.61 -27.13
CA THR A 290 26.64 -4.04 -27.25
C THR A 290 27.98 -4.39 -26.60
N LEU A 291 28.82 -3.39 -26.31
CA LEU A 291 30.09 -3.56 -25.61
C LEU A 291 29.93 -3.58 -24.08
N LEU A 292 28.74 -3.26 -23.57
CA LEU A 292 28.44 -3.35 -22.14
C LEU A 292 28.33 -4.81 -21.72
N TYR A 293 28.74 -5.11 -20.50
CA TYR A 293 28.73 -6.46 -19.98
C TYR A 293 27.29 -6.94 -19.76
N GLU A 294 26.95 -8.06 -20.41
CA GLU A 294 25.73 -8.83 -20.19
C GLU A 294 26.04 -10.31 -20.39
N THR A 295 25.25 -11.21 -19.79
CA THR A 295 25.41 -12.64 -20.02
C THR A 295 25.01 -13.04 -21.44
N LEU A 296 25.61 -14.14 -21.94
CA LEU A 296 25.29 -14.69 -23.27
C LEU A 296 23.97 -15.46 -23.29
N ASP A 297 23.59 -16.11 -22.17
CA ASP A 297 22.36 -16.89 -22.05
C ASP A 297 21.12 -16.02 -22.22
N GLU A 298 20.00 -16.52 -22.77
CA GLU A 298 18.76 -15.74 -22.86
C GLU A 298 18.22 -15.31 -21.48
N SER A 299 18.53 -16.08 -20.43
CA SER A 299 18.15 -15.78 -19.05
C SER A 299 19.06 -14.74 -18.40
N SER A 300 18.48 -13.87 -17.57
CA SER A 300 19.23 -12.93 -16.73
C SER A 300 20.04 -13.65 -15.65
N VAL A 301 21.15 -13.04 -15.19
CA VAL A 301 21.86 -13.45 -13.96
C VAL A 301 20.92 -13.43 -12.75
N ILE A 302 19.91 -12.56 -12.79
CA ILE A 302 18.89 -12.43 -11.78
C ILE A 302 17.82 -13.50 -12.05
N LYS A 303 17.76 -14.51 -11.18
CA LYS A 303 16.81 -15.63 -11.30
C LYS A 303 15.37 -15.10 -11.33
N GLY A 304 14.58 -15.55 -12.30
CA GLY A 304 13.18 -15.15 -12.45
C GLY A 304 12.99 -13.73 -12.97
N SER A 305 14.03 -13.10 -13.52
CA SER A 305 13.90 -11.79 -14.19
C SER A 305 14.25 -11.88 -15.67
N ARG A 306 13.55 -11.09 -16.48
CA ARG A 306 13.93 -10.87 -17.88
C ARG A 306 15.14 -9.95 -17.98
N LYS A 307 15.88 -10.04 -19.09
CA LYS A 307 16.91 -9.05 -19.40
C LYS A 307 16.28 -7.69 -19.67
N LEU A 308 16.88 -6.65 -19.12
CA LEU A 308 16.47 -5.27 -19.36
C LEU A 308 17.31 -4.69 -20.50
N ARG A 309 16.68 -3.92 -21.38
CA ARG A 309 17.36 -3.24 -22.47
C ARG A 309 18.07 -2.00 -21.95
N HIS A 310 19.27 -1.75 -22.47
CA HIS A 310 20.03 -0.55 -22.17
C HIS A 310 19.27 0.72 -22.58
N THR A 311 19.44 1.77 -21.77
CA THR A 311 18.94 3.12 -22.02
C THR A 311 20.04 4.16 -21.87
N ASP A 312 20.00 5.22 -22.66
CA ASP A 312 21.02 6.28 -22.63
C ASP A 312 20.94 7.21 -21.41
N GLU A 313 19.84 7.14 -20.65
CA GLU A 313 19.66 7.93 -19.43
C GLU A 313 20.59 7.46 -18.30
N TYR A 314 21.03 8.40 -17.46
CA TYR A 314 21.94 8.13 -16.35
C TYR A 314 23.21 7.34 -16.77
N ARG A 315 23.76 7.65 -17.95
CA ARG A 315 24.92 6.96 -18.56
C ARG A 315 26.13 6.80 -17.63
N PHE A 316 26.28 7.65 -16.61
CA PHE A 316 27.34 7.48 -15.62
C PHE A 316 27.24 6.16 -14.83
N LEU A 317 26.07 5.56 -14.71
CA LEU A 317 25.85 4.25 -14.08
C LEU A 317 26.28 3.09 -14.99
N ASP A 318 26.32 3.28 -16.32
CA ASP A 318 26.81 2.28 -17.28
C ASP A 318 28.31 2.02 -17.11
N LYS A 319 29.01 2.85 -16.33
CA LYS A 319 30.38 2.58 -15.89
C LYS A 319 30.48 1.28 -15.10
N ALA A 320 29.43 0.88 -14.37
CA ALA A 320 29.41 -0.40 -13.65
C ALA A 320 29.43 -1.61 -14.59
N SER A 321 28.82 -1.50 -15.78
CA SER A 321 28.79 -2.56 -16.80
C SER A 321 29.87 -2.42 -17.88
N THR A 322 30.69 -1.36 -17.81
CA THR A 322 31.83 -1.19 -18.71
C THR A 322 32.97 -2.14 -18.32
N VAL A 323 33.42 -2.96 -19.27
CA VAL A 323 34.54 -3.89 -19.06
C VAL A 323 35.87 -3.12 -19.08
N ALA A 324 36.64 -3.22 -17.99
CA ALA A 324 37.94 -2.57 -17.89
C ALA A 324 39.08 -3.44 -18.45
N ASP A 325 40.20 -2.84 -18.85
CA ASP A 325 41.39 -3.55 -19.35
C ASP A 325 41.90 -4.64 -18.40
N ALA A 326 41.78 -4.42 -17.08
CA ALA A 326 42.17 -5.42 -16.09
C ALA A 326 41.30 -6.68 -16.15
N GLU A 327 40.01 -6.55 -16.45
CA GLU A 327 39.04 -7.65 -16.56
C GLU A 327 39.19 -8.37 -17.91
N LEU A 328 39.54 -7.65 -18.97
CA LEU A 328 39.93 -8.23 -20.25
C LEU A 328 41.21 -9.08 -20.12
N LYS A 329 42.20 -8.61 -19.34
CA LYS A 329 43.47 -9.30 -19.13
C LYS A 329 43.37 -10.48 -18.17
N SER A 330 42.58 -10.37 -17.10
CA SER A 330 42.43 -11.46 -16.12
C SER A 330 41.44 -12.53 -16.55
N GLY A 331 40.48 -12.20 -17.43
CA GLY A 331 39.35 -13.08 -17.77
C GLY A 331 38.34 -13.27 -16.62
N ASP A 332 38.64 -12.75 -15.43
CA ASP A 332 37.77 -12.85 -14.26
C ASP A 332 36.69 -11.77 -14.28
N ARG A 333 35.47 -12.19 -14.60
CA ARG A 333 34.25 -11.35 -14.63
C ARG A 333 33.28 -11.73 -13.51
N SER A 334 33.74 -12.46 -12.51
CA SER A 334 32.85 -13.04 -11.49
C SER A 334 32.45 -12.07 -10.37
N ASN A 335 33.21 -10.99 -10.15
CA ASN A 335 33.03 -10.10 -9.00
C ASN A 335 31.98 -8.98 -9.25
N PRO A 336 30.77 -9.08 -8.66
CA PRO A 336 29.69 -8.14 -8.93
C PRO A 336 29.93 -6.74 -8.32
N TRP A 337 30.91 -6.59 -7.43
CA TRP A 337 31.29 -5.29 -6.83
C TRP A 337 32.31 -4.51 -7.67
N ARG A 338 32.71 -5.05 -8.82
CA ARG A 338 33.61 -4.41 -9.79
C ARG A 338 32.99 -4.33 -11.18
N LEU A 339 32.26 -5.37 -11.59
CA LEU A 339 31.59 -5.45 -12.88
C LEU A 339 30.16 -5.96 -12.67
N CYS A 340 29.17 -5.17 -13.06
CA CYS A 340 27.75 -5.52 -12.98
C CYS A 340 27.20 -5.76 -14.38
N THR A 341 26.13 -6.56 -14.52
CA THR A 341 25.47 -6.70 -15.82
C THR A 341 24.65 -5.45 -16.17
N THR A 342 24.42 -5.24 -17.46
CA THR A 342 23.55 -4.17 -17.97
C THR A 342 22.16 -4.26 -17.36
N THR A 343 21.61 -5.46 -17.20
CA THR A 343 20.34 -5.68 -16.51
C THR A 343 20.35 -5.14 -15.07
N GLN A 344 21.41 -5.40 -14.28
CA GLN A 344 21.53 -4.84 -12.92
C GLN A 344 21.60 -3.31 -12.91
N VAL A 345 22.30 -2.72 -13.87
CA VAL A 345 22.41 -1.26 -14.01
C VAL A 345 21.04 -0.65 -14.34
N GLU A 346 20.30 -1.27 -15.27
CA GLU A 346 18.97 -0.82 -15.66
C GLU A 346 17.93 -0.98 -14.54
N GLU A 347 18.04 -1.99 -13.65
CA GLU A 347 17.19 -2.06 -12.44
C GLU A 347 17.31 -0.77 -11.60
N LEU A 348 18.54 -0.28 -11.39
CA LEU A 348 18.77 0.96 -10.64
C LEU A 348 18.26 2.19 -11.39
N LYS A 349 18.49 2.27 -12.71
CA LYS A 349 18.01 3.39 -13.53
C LYS A 349 16.49 3.50 -13.47
N ILE A 350 15.77 2.37 -13.55
CA ILE A 350 14.31 2.34 -13.42
C ILE A 350 13.87 2.94 -12.08
N LEU A 351 14.50 2.56 -10.97
CA LEU A 351 14.17 3.14 -9.65
C LEU A 351 14.39 4.65 -9.61
N LEU A 352 15.46 5.15 -10.24
CA LEU A 352 15.73 6.58 -10.34
C LEU A 352 14.66 7.31 -11.19
N ARG A 353 14.16 6.69 -12.26
CA ARG A 353 13.04 7.22 -13.07
C ARG A 353 11.71 7.22 -12.31
N MET A 354 11.47 6.22 -11.45
CA MET A 354 10.26 6.13 -10.63
C MET A 354 10.26 7.12 -9.45
N PHE A 355 11.45 7.53 -8.98
CA PHE A 355 11.59 8.38 -7.78
C PHE A 355 10.85 9.73 -7.83
N PRO A 356 10.88 10.52 -8.92
CA PRO A 356 10.11 11.76 -9.00
C PRO A 356 8.60 11.53 -8.89
N ILE A 357 8.10 10.47 -9.51
CA ILE A 357 6.68 10.09 -9.46
C ILE A 357 6.33 9.68 -8.02
N TRP A 358 7.16 8.84 -7.40
CA TRP A 358 7.04 8.48 -5.98
C TRP A 358 6.94 9.71 -5.07
N ALA A 359 7.85 10.68 -5.24
CA ALA A 359 7.88 11.89 -4.43
C ALA A 359 6.62 12.75 -4.59
N SER A 360 6.07 12.84 -5.80
CA SER A 360 4.82 13.60 -6.06
C SER A 360 3.61 13.04 -5.29
N ILE A 361 3.57 11.74 -5.06
CA ILE A 361 2.46 11.06 -4.37
C ILE A 361 2.49 11.30 -2.85
N ILE A 362 3.64 11.68 -2.29
CA ILE A 362 3.75 12.07 -0.88
C ILE A 362 2.82 13.27 -0.59
N VAL A 363 2.72 14.22 -1.54
CA VAL A 363 1.83 15.38 -1.43
C VAL A 363 0.37 14.94 -1.44
N PHE A 364 0.00 14.01 -2.32
CA PHE A 364 -1.35 13.44 -2.33
C PHE A 364 -1.68 12.74 -1.01
N SER A 365 -0.74 11.97 -0.47
CA SER A 365 -0.91 11.32 0.83
C SER A 365 -1.12 12.33 1.97
N ALA A 366 -0.43 13.48 1.93
CA ALA A 366 -0.63 14.57 2.89
C ALA A 366 -2.01 15.25 2.77
N VAL A 367 -2.56 15.31 1.55
CA VAL A 367 -3.93 15.77 1.30
C VAL A 367 -4.94 14.79 1.89
N CYS A 368 -4.78 13.48 1.66
CA CYS A 368 -5.63 12.46 2.26
C CYS A 368 -5.59 12.48 3.80
N ALA A 369 -4.43 12.78 4.39
CA ALA A 369 -4.29 12.88 5.85
C ALA A 369 -5.25 13.90 6.48
N GLN A 370 -5.61 14.98 5.76
CA GLN A 370 -6.53 16.03 6.24
C GLN A 370 -7.93 15.50 6.56
N MET A 371 -8.35 14.41 5.91
CA MET A 371 -9.66 13.78 6.16
C MET A 371 -9.84 13.32 7.60
N SER A 372 -8.75 12.90 8.23
CA SER A 372 -8.74 12.38 9.60
C SER A 372 -8.42 13.44 10.65
N THR A 373 -8.07 14.66 10.23
CA THR A 373 -7.66 15.77 11.10
C THR A 373 -8.53 16.99 10.84
N MET A 374 -8.13 17.87 9.94
CA MET A 374 -8.75 19.19 9.72
C MET A 374 -10.21 19.11 9.29
N PHE A 375 -10.61 18.10 8.52
CA PHE A 375 -12.02 17.94 8.14
C PHE A 375 -12.89 17.56 9.35
N VAL A 376 -12.33 16.77 10.27
CA VAL A 376 -13.02 16.41 11.51
C VAL A 376 -13.17 17.65 12.40
N GLU A 377 -12.10 18.42 12.58
CA GLU A 377 -12.14 19.68 13.35
C GLU A 377 -13.15 20.67 12.75
N GLN A 378 -13.17 20.82 11.43
CA GLN A 378 -14.18 21.59 10.72
C GLN A 378 -15.60 21.10 11.03
N GLY A 379 -15.80 19.77 11.10
CA GLY A 379 -17.12 19.18 11.34
C GLY A 379 -17.62 19.29 12.78
N ILE A 380 -16.72 19.36 13.76
CA ILE A 380 -17.07 19.50 15.18
C ILE A 380 -17.78 20.83 15.44
N VAL A 381 -17.40 21.88 14.71
CA VAL A 381 -17.96 23.25 14.85
C VAL A 381 -19.13 23.54 13.89
N MET A 382 -19.67 22.51 13.23
CA MET A 382 -20.83 22.58 12.33
C MET A 382 -22.08 21.96 12.97
N ASP A 383 -23.26 22.23 12.39
CA ASP A 383 -24.50 21.60 12.82
C ASP A 383 -24.51 20.12 12.43
N THR A 384 -24.42 19.27 13.44
CA THR A 384 -24.39 17.80 13.33
C THR A 384 -25.77 17.16 13.42
N SER A 385 -26.85 17.94 13.51
CA SER A 385 -28.20 17.40 13.67
C SER A 385 -28.76 16.81 12.36
N ILE A 386 -29.34 15.62 12.46
CA ILE A 386 -30.15 14.97 11.42
C ILE A 386 -31.57 14.85 11.98
N GLY A 387 -32.46 15.74 11.53
CA GLY A 387 -33.80 15.86 12.09
C GLY A 387 -33.76 16.32 13.55
N SER A 388 -34.77 15.95 14.34
CA SER A 388 -34.96 16.48 15.70
C SER A 388 -34.19 15.74 16.80
N SER A 389 -33.65 14.55 16.55
CA SER A 389 -33.15 13.68 17.64
C SER A 389 -31.81 12.99 17.41
N PHE A 390 -31.25 13.02 16.20
CA PHE A 390 -30.00 12.31 15.90
C PHE A 390 -28.87 13.29 15.62
N LYS A 391 -27.69 13.08 16.21
CA LYS A 391 -26.48 13.85 15.93
C LYS A 391 -25.43 12.93 15.31
N ILE A 392 -24.97 13.27 14.11
CA ILE A 392 -23.94 12.49 13.42
C ILE A 392 -22.54 12.92 13.91
N PRO A 393 -21.67 11.99 14.34
CA PRO A 393 -20.29 12.34 14.71
C PRO A 393 -19.51 12.85 13.50
N ALA A 394 -18.74 13.93 13.64
CA ALA A 394 -17.97 14.51 12.53
C ALA A 394 -17.01 13.50 11.87
N ALA A 395 -16.32 12.68 12.67
CA ALA A 395 -15.42 11.65 12.16
C ALA A 395 -16.11 10.61 11.26
N SER A 396 -17.42 10.39 11.41
CA SER A 396 -18.17 9.42 10.61
C SER A 396 -18.37 9.86 9.16
N LEU A 397 -18.11 11.15 8.83
CA LEU A 397 -18.12 11.64 7.45
C LEU A 397 -17.09 10.97 6.54
N SER A 398 -16.01 10.42 7.12
CA SER A 398 -15.06 9.55 6.39
C SER A 398 -15.74 8.35 5.71
N SER A 399 -16.94 7.96 6.14
CA SER A 399 -17.73 6.93 5.46
C SER A 399 -18.16 7.35 4.05
N PHE A 400 -18.35 8.64 3.79
CA PHE A 400 -18.70 9.14 2.45
C PHE A 400 -17.54 9.01 1.45
N ASP A 401 -16.31 9.09 1.93
CA ASP A 401 -15.12 8.78 1.14
C ASP A 401 -15.10 7.29 0.75
N ILE A 402 -15.30 6.38 1.72
CA ILE A 402 -15.43 4.94 1.45
C ILE A 402 -16.57 4.63 0.46
N ILE A 403 -17.73 5.27 0.62
CA ILE A 403 -18.87 5.14 -0.31
C ILE A 403 -18.47 5.62 -1.71
N SER A 404 -17.76 6.75 -1.80
CA SER A 404 -17.25 7.29 -3.05
C SER A 404 -16.34 6.27 -3.74
N VAL A 405 -15.41 5.68 -3.02
CA VAL A 405 -14.52 4.62 -3.55
C VAL A 405 -15.31 3.41 -4.05
N ILE A 406 -16.25 2.90 -3.25
CA ILE A 406 -17.12 1.76 -3.61
C ILE A 406 -17.91 2.05 -4.89
N LEU A 407 -18.30 3.31 -5.13
CA LEU A 407 -19.01 3.75 -6.33
C LEU A 407 -18.07 3.92 -7.52
N TRP A 408 -16.93 4.58 -7.33
CA TRP A 408 -16.02 4.93 -8.43
C TRP A 408 -15.25 3.74 -8.97
N VAL A 409 -14.96 2.71 -8.18
CA VAL A 409 -14.25 1.53 -8.69
C VAL A 409 -15.03 0.81 -9.80
N PRO A 410 -16.30 0.40 -9.61
CA PRO A 410 -17.11 -0.17 -10.69
C PRO A 410 -17.33 0.79 -11.86
N VAL A 411 -17.50 2.09 -11.59
CA VAL A 411 -17.66 3.12 -12.64
C VAL A 411 -16.40 3.20 -13.49
N TYR A 412 -15.21 3.19 -12.88
CA TYR A 412 -13.95 3.19 -13.59
C TYR A 412 -13.84 1.96 -14.50
N ASP A 413 -14.05 0.76 -13.95
CA ASP A 413 -13.87 -0.50 -14.67
C ASP A 413 -14.92 -0.75 -15.76
N ARG A 414 -16.18 -0.46 -15.48
CA ARG A 414 -17.30 -0.82 -16.37
C ARG A 414 -17.69 0.30 -17.33
N ILE A 415 -17.36 1.55 -17.02
CA ILE A 415 -17.80 2.71 -17.81
C ILE A 415 -16.58 3.45 -18.37
N LEU A 416 -15.67 3.92 -17.52
CA LEU A 416 -14.58 4.80 -17.96
C LEU A 416 -13.53 4.05 -18.80
N VAL A 417 -13.07 2.87 -18.39
CA VAL A 417 -12.07 2.09 -19.14
C VAL A 417 -12.59 1.71 -20.53
N PRO A 418 -13.81 1.14 -20.70
CA PRO A 418 -14.35 0.86 -22.03
C PRO A 418 -14.55 2.11 -22.89
N ALA A 419 -14.99 3.22 -22.30
CA ALA A 419 -15.16 4.48 -23.02
C ALA A 419 -13.81 5.06 -23.47
N ALA A 420 -12.82 5.11 -22.58
CA ALA A 420 -11.48 5.57 -22.88
C ALA A 420 -10.82 4.69 -23.94
N ARG A 421 -10.96 3.36 -23.88
CA ARG A 421 -10.43 2.44 -24.89
C ARG A 421 -10.99 2.72 -26.29
N LYS A 422 -12.27 3.10 -26.41
CA LYS A 422 -12.86 3.50 -27.69
C LYS A 422 -12.27 4.80 -28.25
N LEU A 423 -11.84 5.71 -27.38
CA LEU A 423 -11.31 7.02 -27.76
C LEU A 423 -9.80 7.01 -27.99
N THR A 424 -9.04 6.34 -27.12
CA THR A 424 -7.57 6.36 -27.14
C THR A 424 -6.96 5.23 -27.97
N GLY A 425 -7.71 4.17 -28.23
CA GLY A 425 -7.22 2.95 -28.87
C GLY A 425 -6.23 2.15 -28.00
N LYS A 426 -5.95 2.58 -26.76
CA LYS A 426 -5.05 1.89 -25.83
C LYS A 426 -5.77 0.74 -25.14
N GLU A 427 -5.07 -0.38 -24.93
CA GLU A 427 -5.64 -1.60 -24.33
C GLU A 427 -6.30 -1.37 -22.97
N ARG A 428 -5.69 -0.52 -22.12
CA ARG A 428 -6.16 -0.16 -20.77
C ARG A 428 -7.00 1.13 -20.71
N GLY A 429 -7.27 1.77 -21.84
CA GLY A 429 -7.98 3.05 -21.91
C GLY A 429 -7.10 4.26 -21.52
N PHE A 430 -6.63 4.31 -20.27
CA PHE A 430 -5.70 5.33 -19.75
C PHE A 430 -4.30 4.75 -19.56
N THR A 431 -3.26 5.58 -19.63
CA THR A 431 -1.97 5.20 -19.03
C THR A 431 -2.01 5.38 -17.52
N GLU A 432 -1.14 4.68 -16.81
CA GLU A 432 -1.00 4.72 -15.36
C GLU A 432 -0.73 6.15 -14.89
N LEU A 433 0.18 6.86 -15.58
CA LEU A 433 0.49 8.27 -15.31
C LEU A 433 -0.69 9.22 -15.57
N GLN A 434 -1.47 8.98 -16.64
CA GLN A 434 -2.66 9.78 -16.93
C GLN A 434 -3.72 9.57 -15.85
N ARG A 435 -3.93 8.32 -15.43
CA ARG A 435 -4.85 7.95 -14.35
C ARG A 435 -4.45 8.64 -13.05
N MET A 436 -3.17 8.58 -12.67
CA MET A 436 -2.66 9.27 -11.48
C MET A 436 -2.81 10.79 -11.57
N GLY A 437 -2.52 11.38 -12.74
CA GLY A 437 -2.70 12.82 -12.97
C GLY A 437 -4.14 13.30 -12.78
N ILE A 438 -5.13 12.51 -13.23
CA ILE A 438 -6.56 12.80 -12.99
C ILE A 438 -6.84 12.81 -11.48
N GLY A 439 -6.32 11.83 -10.74
CA GLY A 439 -6.51 11.75 -9.30
C GLY A 439 -5.89 12.94 -8.55
N LEU A 440 -4.67 13.35 -8.91
CA LEU A 440 -4.04 14.55 -8.37
C LEU A 440 -4.84 15.82 -8.68
N PHE A 441 -5.46 15.92 -9.86
CA PHE A 441 -6.35 17.04 -10.18
C PHE A 441 -7.63 17.03 -9.35
N LEU A 442 -8.26 15.86 -9.17
CA LEU A 442 -9.45 15.70 -8.34
C LEU A 442 -9.19 16.04 -6.86
N SER A 443 -7.99 15.75 -6.34
CA SER A 443 -7.63 16.11 -4.96
C SER A 443 -7.55 17.63 -4.76
N VAL A 444 -7.07 18.37 -5.76
CA VAL A 444 -7.10 19.85 -5.77
C VAL A 444 -8.54 20.36 -5.70
N LEU A 445 -9.46 19.75 -6.46
CA LEU A 445 -10.88 20.10 -6.38
C LEU A 445 -11.47 19.77 -5.01
N GLY A 446 -11.11 18.63 -4.42
CA GLY A 446 -11.53 18.24 -3.07
C GLY A 446 -11.09 19.24 -2.00
N ILE A 447 -9.83 19.63 -1.99
CA ILE A 447 -9.30 20.63 -1.04
C ILE A 447 -9.89 22.03 -1.31
N SER A 448 -10.14 22.37 -2.58
CA SER A 448 -10.81 23.63 -2.93
C SER A 448 -12.25 23.67 -2.41
N ALA A 449 -12.99 22.55 -2.51
CA ALA A 449 -14.32 22.44 -1.93
C ALA A 449 -14.28 22.62 -0.40
N ALA A 450 -13.32 22.00 0.28
CA ALA A 450 -13.14 22.17 1.72
C ALA A 450 -12.83 23.62 2.12
N ALA A 451 -11.97 24.29 1.35
CA ALA A 451 -11.66 25.70 1.57
C ALA A 451 -12.90 26.60 1.39
N ILE A 452 -13.73 26.35 0.37
CA ILE A 452 -14.96 27.12 0.15
C ILE A 452 -15.94 26.93 1.31
N VAL A 453 -16.15 25.69 1.74
CA VAL A 453 -17.01 25.38 2.90
C VAL A 453 -16.52 26.09 4.14
N GLU A 454 -15.20 26.12 4.38
CA GLU A 454 -14.63 26.82 5.53
C GLU A 454 -14.79 28.34 5.46
N ILE A 455 -14.60 28.94 4.29
CA ILE A 455 -14.82 30.38 4.08
C ILE A 455 -16.27 30.74 4.38
N TRP A 456 -17.23 29.93 3.94
CA TRP A 456 -18.65 30.14 4.22
C TRP A 456 -18.97 29.96 5.70
N ARG A 457 -18.44 28.91 6.34
CA ARG A 457 -18.60 28.67 7.78
C ARG A 457 -18.09 29.85 8.60
N LEU A 458 -16.89 30.35 8.30
CA LEU A 458 -16.28 31.50 8.98
C LEU A 458 -17.05 32.81 8.71
N SER A 459 -17.57 33.00 7.50
CA SER A 459 -18.41 34.17 7.17
C SER A 459 -19.68 34.17 8.03
N LEU A 460 -20.35 33.02 8.13
CA LEU A 460 -21.57 32.88 8.92
C LEU A 460 -21.32 33.03 10.43
N ALA A 461 -20.20 32.48 10.91
CA ALA A 461 -19.78 32.67 12.30
C ALA A 461 -19.58 34.16 12.64
N LYS A 462 -18.97 34.94 11.73
CA LYS A 462 -18.80 36.39 11.92
C LYS A 462 -20.11 37.14 11.87
N GLU A 463 -20.99 36.83 10.91
CA GLU A 463 -22.29 37.48 10.76
C GLU A 463 -23.18 37.28 11.98
N LEU A 464 -23.14 36.07 12.56
CA LEU A 464 -23.91 35.72 13.75
C LEU A 464 -23.18 36.04 15.07
N SER A 465 -22.00 36.67 15.03
CA SER A 465 -21.14 36.96 16.20
C SER A 465 -20.82 35.72 17.05
N LEU A 466 -20.63 34.57 16.42
CA LEU A 466 -20.31 33.27 17.03
C LEU A 466 -18.81 32.95 17.02
N THR A 467 -17.94 33.92 16.73
CA THR A 467 -16.48 33.67 16.55
C THR A 467 -15.77 33.21 17.82
N ASP A 468 -16.23 33.69 18.99
CA ASP A 468 -15.63 33.41 20.30
C ASP A 468 -16.58 32.62 21.20
N GLU A 469 -17.68 32.11 20.64
CA GLU A 469 -18.69 31.35 21.36
C GLU A 469 -18.49 29.85 21.09
N PRO A 470 -18.55 28.98 22.12
CA PRO A 470 -18.36 27.52 21.97
C PRO A 470 -19.64 26.87 21.42
N VAL A 471 -20.22 27.45 20.37
CA VAL A 471 -21.49 27.04 19.76
C VAL A 471 -21.24 26.68 18.31
N ALA A 472 -21.85 25.56 17.89
CA ALA A 472 -21.79 25.14 16.49
C ALA A 472 -22.41 26.21 15.57
N VAL A 473 -21.71 26.51 14.48
CA VAL A 473 -22.23 27.38 13.43
C VAL A 473 -23.43 26.66 12.78
N PRO A 474 -24.56 27.35 12.51
CA PRO A 474 -25.76 26.74 11.92
C PRO A 474 -25.58 26.44 10.42
N LEU A 475 -24.51 25.73 10.08
CA LEU A 475 -24.17 25.21 8.78
C LEU A 475 -24.15 23.69 8.89
N SER A 476 -25.02 23.01 8.15
CA SER A 476 -25.12 21.55 8.21
C SER A 476 -23.79 20.89 7.85
N ILE A 477 -23.38 19.91 8.65
CA ILE A 477 -22.18 19.10 8.43
C ILE A 477 -22.14 18.42 7.05
N PHE A 478 -23.29 18.19 6.41
CA PHE A 478 -23.37 17.59 5.07
C PHE A 478 -22.76 18.46 3.96
N TRP A 479 -22.50 19.74 4.20
CA TRP A 479 -21.74 20.57 3.27
C TRP A 479 -20.31 20.08 3.05
N GLN A 480 -19.78 19.20 3.91
CA GLN A 480 -18.49 18.53 3.69
C GLN A 480 -18.57 17.33 2.73
N ILE A 481 -19.76 16.80 2.39
CA ILE A 481 -19.88 15.64 1.48
C ILE A 481 -19.08 15.82 0.18
N PRO A 482 -19.14 16.97 -0.52
CA PRO A 482 -18.38 17.16 -1.75
C PRO A 482 -16.87 16.95 -1.59
N GLN A 483 -16.27 17.41 -0.49
CA GLN A 483 -14.83 17.31 -0.28
C GLN A 483 -14.39 15.85 -0.03
N TYR A 484 -15.17 15.09 0.74
CA TYR A 484 -14.94 13.66 0.96
C TYR A 484 -15.20 12.85 -0.32
N PHE A 485 -16.27 13.15 -1.06
CA PHE A 485 -16.61 12.41 -2.26
C PHE A 485 -15.59 12.63 -3.39
N LEU A 486 -15.13 13.86 -3.59
CA LEU A 486 -14.08 14.18 -4.56
C LEU A 486 -12.75 13.53 -4.19
N LEU A 487 -12.42 13.48 -2.91
CA LEU A 487 -11.19 12.87 -2.43
C LEU A 487 -11.21 11.35 -2.57
N GLY A 488 -12.35 10.68 -2.31
CA GLY A 488 -12.50 9.26 -2.58
C GLY A 488 -12.42 8.92 -4.07
N ALA A 489 -12.93 9.79 -4.94
CA ALA A 489 -12.71 9.67 -6.39
C ALA A 489 -11.21 9.80 -6.72
N ALA A 490 -10.55 10.83 -6.17
CA ALA A 490 -9.12 11.07 -6.35
C ALA A 490 -8.27 9.88 -5.88
N GLU A 491 -8.69 9.17 -4.84
CA GLU A 491 -8.04 7.97 -4.31
C GLU A 491 -8.10 6.80 -5.30
N VAL A 492 -9.26 6.55 -5.91
CA VAL A 492 -9.43 5.49 -6.93
C VAL A 492 -8.54 5.73 -8.16
N PHE A 493 -8.34 6.99 -8.55
CA PHE A 493 -7.48 7.34 -9.67
C PHE A 493 -5.99 7.32 -9.27
N THR A 494 -5.63 7.87 -8.11
CA THR A 494 -4.21 8.01 -7.70
C THR A 494 -3.65 6.73 -7.10
N LEU A 495 -4.28 6.15 -6.07
CA LEU A 495 -3.69 5.02 -5.34
C LEU A 495 -3.72 3.72 -6.14
N ILE A 496 -4.80 3.46 -6.88
CA ILE A 496 -4.83 2.28 -7.75
C ILE A 496 -3.87 2.46 -8.93
N GLY A 497 -3.81 3.67 -9.52
CA GLY A 497 -2.82 3.99 -10.55
C GLY A 497 -1.38 3.87 -10.03
N GLN A 498 -1.13 4.26 -8.78
CA GLN A 498 0.14 4.05 -8.10
C GLN A 498 0.45 2.56 -7.94
N LEU A 499 -0.48 1.74 -7.43
CA LEU A 499 -0.25 0.31 -7.28
C LEU A 499 0.08 -0.37 -8.61
N GLU A 500 -0.66 -0.02 -9.67
CA GLU A 500 -0.43 -0.53 -11.03
C GLU A 500 0.93 -0.08 -11.58
N PHE A 501 1.24 1.22 -11.49
CA PHE A 501 2.51 1.80 -11.93
C PHE A 501 3.71 1.18 -11.22
N PHE A 502 3.68 1.12 -9.88
CA PHE A 502 4.79 0.57 -9.10
C PHE A 502 4.94 -0.92 -9.27
N TYR A 503 3.92 -1.65 -9.72
CA TYR A 503 4.07 -3.06 -10.03
C TYR A 503 4.61 -3.26 -11.46
N ASP A 504 4.06 -2.56 -12.45
CA ASP A 504 4.37 -2.76 -13.87
C ASP A 504 5.72 -2.20 -14.30
N GLU A 505 6.11 -1.05 -13.77
CA GLU A 505 7.41 -0.44 -14.06
C GLU A 505 8.55 -1.06 -13.26
N SER A 506 8.23 -1.82 -12.21
CA SER A 506 9.26 -2.43 -11.37
C SER A 506 10.00 -3.56 -12.05
N PRO A 507 11.31 -3.68 -11.81
CA PRO A 507 12.04 -4.90 -12.16
C PRO A 507 11.40 -6.13 -11.51
N ASP A 508 11.39 -7.26 -12.24
CA ASP A 508 10.67 -8.48 -11.83
C ASP A 508 11.11 -8.99 -10.44
N ALA A 509 12.40 -8.91 -10.15
CA ALA A 509 12.99 -9.31 -8.87
C ALA A 509 12.86 -8.27 -7.75
N MET A 510 12.16 -7.15 -7.96
CA MET A 510 12.04 -6.04 -7.00
C MET A 510 10.59 -5.54 -6.83
N ARG A 511 9.59 -6.23 -7.41
CA ARG A 511 8.19 -5.76 -7.40
C ARG A 511 7.63 -5.59 -5.99
N SER A 512 8.00 -6.45 -5.04
CA SER A 512 7.53 -6.33 -3.66
C SER A 512 8.18 -5.12 -2.97
N LEU A 513 9.48 -4.89 -3.19
CA LEU A 513 10.19 -3.75 -2.62
C LEU A 513 9.63 -2.42 -3.14
N CYS A 514 9.36 -2.33 -4.44
CA CYS A 514 8.79 -1.12 -5.02
C CYS A 514 7.34 -0.90 -4.57
N SER A 515 6.56 -1.97 -4.41
CA SER A 515 5.23 -1.90 -3.77
C SER A 515 5.31 -1.43 -2.31
N ALA A 516 6.35 -1.85 -1.57
CA ALA A 516 6.59 -1.34 -0.22
C ALA A 516 6.97 0.14 -0.22
N LEU A 517 7.78 0.60 -1.18
CA LEU A 517 8.08 2.03 -1.33
C LEU A 517 6.81 2.85 -1.60
N ALA A 518 5.87 2.34 -2.39
CA ALA A 518 4.57 2.98 -2.58
C ALA A 518 3.83 3.15 -1.24
N LEU A 519 3.80 2.14 -0.38
CA LEU A 519 3.17 2.24 0.96
C LEU A 519 3.87 3.23 1.90
N VAL A 520 5.19 3.40 1.76
CA VAL A 520 5.96 4.39 2.54
C VAL A 520 5.50 5.82 2.24
N THR A 521 4.95 6.10 1.04
CA THR A 521 4.42 7.44 0.71
C THR A 521 3.33 7.89 1.67
N THR A 522 2.49 6.98 2.16
CA THR A 522 1.46 7.28 3.16
C THR A 522 2.06 7.77 4.48
N SER A 523 3.12 7.11 4.95
CA SER A 523 3.83 7.51 6.18
C SER A 523 4.48 8.89 6.02
N LEU A 524 5.19 9.11 4.91
CA LEU A 524 5.82 10.39 4.61
C LEU A 524 4.79 11.51 4.39
N GLY A 525 3.63 11.20 3.82
CA GLY A 525 2.53 12.14 3.65
C GLY A 525 1.95 12.62 4.99
N ASN A 526 1.79 11.70 5.94
CA ASN A 526 1.38 12.07 7.31
C ASN A 526 2.41 12.99 7.98
N TYR A 527 3.70 12.67 7.88
CA TYR A 527 4.75 13.53 8.41
C TYR A 527 4.80 14.90 7.73
N LEU A 528 4.60 14.94 6.41
CA LEU A 528 4.52 16.18 5.65
C LEU A 528 3.32 17.03 6.11
N SER A 529 2.15 16.42 6.32
CA SER A 529 0.97 17.10 6.87
C SER A 529 1.26 17.74 8.24
N THR A 530 1.85 16.98 9.16
CA THR A 530 2.24 17.49 10.48
C THR A 530 3.26 18.61 10.39
N PHE A 531 4.25 18.47 9.50
CA PHE A 531 5.25 19.51 9.25
C PHE A 531 4.60 20.80 8.73
N ILE A 532 3.70 20.72 7.75
CA ILE A 532 2.96 21.87 7.21
C ILE A 532 2.19 22.57 8.34
N LEU A 533 1.43 21.82 9.14
CA LEU A 533 0.68 22.38 10.26
C LEU A 533 1.59 23.09 11.27
N THR A 534 2.70 22.45 11.65
CA THR A 534 3.68 23.03 12.59
C THR A 534 4.25 24.35 12.08
N VAL A 535 4.62 24.41 10.79
CA VAL A 535 5.17 25.62 10.16
C VAL A 535 4.11 26.72 10.12
N VAL A 536 2.87 26.40 9.71
CA VAL A 536 1.77 27.38 9.66
C VAL A 536 1.48 27.93 11.05
N THR A 537 1.37 27.09 12.07
CA THR A 537 1.15 27.51 13.46
C THR A 537 2.30 28.39 13.95
N ALA A 538 3.56 28.00 13.72
CA ALA A 538 4.72 28.79 14.15
C ALA A 538 4.79 30.18 13.48
N ILE A 539 4.42 30.28 12.20
CA ILE A 539 4.39 31.55 11.48
C ILE A 539 3.23 32.43 11.97
N THR A 540 2.05 31.85 12.18
CA THR A 540 0.81 32.61 12.44
C THR A 540 0.63 33.01 13.90
N THR A 541 1.27 32.30 14.83
CA THR A 541 1.34 32.67 16.25
C THR A 541 2.46 33.68 16.55
N ARG A 542 3.32 33.96 15.56
CA ARG A 542 4.45 34.90 15.71
C ARG A 542 3.90 36.29 16.01
N GLY A 543 4.20 36.80 17.21
CA GLY A 543 3.69 38.08 17.71
C GLY A 543 2.54 37.99 18.72
N GLY A 544 2.21 36.78 19.22
CA GLY A 544 1.20 36.58 20.26
C GLY A 544 -0.23 36.46 19.74
N GLY A 545 -0.41 36.30 18.43
CA GLY A 545 -1.72 36.01 17.84
C GLY A 545 -2.17 34.57 18.13
N ALA A 546 -3.47 34.32 18.10
CA ALA A 546 -4.07 33.01 18.37
C ALA A 546 -3.64 31.90 17.37
N GLY A 547 -3.05 32.26 16.23
CA GLY A 547 -2.66 31.35 15.16
C GLY A 547 -3.75 31.15 14.11
N TRP A 548 -3.40 30.49 13.00
CA TRP A 548 -4.34 30.16 11.92
C TRP A 548 -5.28 29.01 12.31
N VAL A 549 -4.79 28.08 13.12
CA VAL A 549 -5.56 26.99 13.73
C VAL A 549 -5.54 27.28 15.22
N ALA A 550 -6.48 28.11 15.67
CA ALA A 550 -6.65 28.44 17.08
C ALA A 550 -7.62 27.44 17.73
N ASP A 551 -7.41 27.16 19.01
CA ASP A 551 -8.42 26.47 19.81
C ASP A 551 -9.63 27.43 19.95
N ASN A 552 -10.79 26.97 19.48
CA ASN A 552 -12.04 27.72 19.52
C ASN A 552 -12.71 27.64 20.89
#